data_AF-A0A835ZBA1-F1
#
_entry.id   AF-A0A835ZBA1-F1
#
_cell.length_a   1.000
_cell.length_b   1.000
_cell.length_c   1.000
_cell.angle_alpha   90.00
_cell.angle_beta   90.00
_cell.angle_gamma   90.00
#
_symmetry.space_group_name_H-M   'P 1'
#
loop_
_entity.id
_entity.type
_entity.pdbx_description
1 polymer ?
#
loop_
_entity_poly.entity_id
_entity_poly.type
_entity_poly.pdbx_seq_one_letter_code
_entity_poly.pdbx_strand_id
1 'polypeptide(L)'
;MKMLFADGRRYGGRVVAVNCDAAGAPTWEGADIAWDGGEVSSVNLWELERPDARPRAKNAKRKSSSKNELSSQAQAAMATALTRLQEQEPDLAALFDDEVTDDVAPGYSTEVPLPMHLQLIIGRLEHQYYRHADAVAADLALIASNCELFNRADAPISAQARSFVGMAVAAVQRAAAQVEAAGGKRQRA
;
A
#
# COMPACT_ATOMS: atom_id res chain seq x y z
N MET A 1 2.65 3.68 22.82
CA MET A 1 2.24 2.56 21.93
C MET A 1 3.50 1.85 21.46
N LYS A 2 3.46 0.52 21.26
CA LYS A 2 4.56 -0.22 20.62
C LYS A 2 4.12 -0.64 19.22
N MET A 3 4.90 -0.30 18.21
CA MET A 3 4.61 -0.64 16.82
C MET A 3 5.63 -1.67 16.33
N LEU A 4 5.14 -2.72 15.67
CA LEU A 4 5.95 -3.76 15.06
C LEU A 4 6.22 -3.36 13.61
N PHE A 5 7.49 -3.32 13.22
CA PHE A 5 7.90 -2.97 11.86
C PHE A 5 8.25 -4.21 11.05
N ALA A 6 8.39 -4.06 9.73
CA ALA A 6 8.69 -5.14 8.78
C ALA A 6 10.00 -5.91 9.10
N ASP A 7 10.91 -5.32 9.87
CA ASP A 7 12.13 -5.98 10.37
C ASP A 7 11.93 -6.85 11.63
N GLY A 8 10.70 -6.98 12.11
CA GLY A 8 10.34 -7.82 13.26
C GLY A 8 10.65 -7.21 14.64
N ARG A 9 11.15 -5.98 14.73
CA ARG A 9 11.40 -5.29 16.00
C ARG A 9 10.25 -4.35 16.37
N ARG A 10 10.06 -4.17 17.68
CA ARG A 10 9.03 -3.30 18.26
C ARG A 10 9.65 -1.98 18.72
N TYR A 11 9.09 -0.87 18.25
CA TYR A 11 9.50 0.47 18.64
C TYR A 11 8.41 1.14 19.47
N GLY A 12 8.82 1.77 20.56
CA GLY A 12 7.94 2.54 21.43
C GLY A 12 7.92 4.02 21.06
N GLY A 13 6.73 4.62 21.18
CA GLY A 13 6.55 6.05 21.01
C GLY A 13 5.14 6.51 21.41
N ARG A 14 4.95 7.83 21.37
CA ARG A 14 3.68 8.53 21.62
C ARG A 14 3.29 9.31 20.38
N VAL A 15 2.04 9.13 19.92
CA VAL A 15 1.47 9.99 18.88
C VAL A 15 1.36 11.41 19.43
N VAL A 16 2.00 12.35 18.75
CA VAL A 16 2.06 13.77 19.08
C VAL A 16 0.96 14.51 18.35
N ALA A 17 0.78 14.21 17.08
CA ALA A 17 -0.26 14.77 16.23
C ALA A 17 -0.69 13.72 15.20
N VAL A 18 -1.94 13.81 14.74
CA VAL A 18 -2.37 13.17 13.49
C VAL A 18 -2.43 14.31 12.49
N ASN A 19 -1.52 14.32 11.52
CA ASN A 19 -1.37 15.41 10.58
C ASN A 19 -2.27 15.19 9.36
N CYS A 20 -2.88 16.30 8.94
CA CYS A 20 -3.63 16.47 7.72
C CYS A 20 -2.81 17.39 6.81
N ASP A 21 -2.19 16.87 5.76
CA ASP A 21 -1.32 17.68 4.90
C ASP A 21 -2.00 18.06 3.59
N ALA A 22 -3.33 18.19 3.56
CA ALA A 22 -4.01 19.10 2.64
C ALA A 22 -5.45 19.39 3.08
N ALA A 23 -5.92 20.61 2.83
CA ALA A 23 -7.34 20.94 2.91
C ALA A 23 -8.12 20.05 1.93
N GLY A 24 -8.71 18.96 2.43
CA GLY A 24 -9.43 17.95 1.65
C GLY A 24 -8.73 16.59 1.54
N ALA A 25 -7.53 16.41 2.09
CA ALA A 25 -6.93 15.09 2.24
C ALA A 25 -7.54 14.34 3.43
N PRO A 26 -7.69 13.02 3.34
CA PRO A 26 -8.36 12.26 4.39
C PRO A 26 -7.52 12.15 5.67
N THR A 27 -8.23 11.98 6.79
CA THR A 27 -7.76 12.16 8.18
C THR A 27 -6.64 11.23 8.68
N TRP A 28 -6.13 10.33 7.85
CA TRP A 28 -5.14 9.29 8.23
C TRP A 28 -3.79 9.43 7.48
N GLU A 29 -3.53 10.59 6.87
CA GLU A 29 -2.36 10.87 6.01
C GLU A 29 -1.00 10.84 6.75
N GLY A 30 -1.01 10.87 8.07
CA GLY A 30 0.19 10.64 8.87
C GLY A 30 -0.02 10.88 10.34
N ALA A 31 0.72 10.15 11.17
CA ALA A 31 0.85 10.43 12.59
C ALA A 31 2.28 10.91 12.87
N ASP A 32 2.42 12.07 13.51
CA ASP A 32 3.68 12.46 14.11
C ASP A 32 3.88 11.63 15.37
N ILE A 33 4.95 10.85 15.41
CA ILE A 33 5.26 9.97 16.53
C ILE A 33 6.55 10.46 17.19
N ALA A 34 6.43 10.83 18.47
CA ALA A 34 7.57 11.03 19.35
C ALA A 34 8.04 9.66 19.83
N TRP A 35 9.15 9.21 19.28
CA TRP A 35 9.78 7.94 19.66
C TRP A 35 10.43 8.05 21.04
N ASP A 36 10.53 6.91 21.72
CA ASP A 36 11.23 6.82 23.02
C ASP A 36 12.71 7.23 22.92
N GLY A 37 13.28 7.21 21.70
CA GLY A 37 14.62 7.72 21.39
C GLY A 37 14.74 9.25 21.28
N GLY A 38 13.67 10.00 21.51
CA GLY A 38 13.63 11.47 21.53
C GLY A 38 13.48 12.15 20.17
N GLU A 39 13.36 11.38 19.08
CA GLU A 39 13.08 11.88 17.73
C GLU A 39 11.57 11.95 17.50
N VAL A 40 11.11 12.93 16.71
CA VAL A 40 9.73 12.98 16.21
C VAL A 40 9.77 12.77 14.70
N SER A 41 8.99 11.82 14.19
CA SER A 41 8.83 11.63 12.74
C SER A 41 7.36 11.47 12.37
N SER A 42 6.98 12.04 11.22
CA SER A 42 5.70 11.73 10.59
C SER A 42 5.79 10.32 9.97
N VAL A 43 4.84 9.47 10.34
CA VAL A 43 4.71 8.09 9.88
C VAL A 43 3.35 7.93 9.25
N ASN A 44 3.30 7.38 8.05
CA ASN A 44 2.02 6.93 7.50
C ASN A 44 1.59 5.69 8.29
N LEU A 45 0.41 5.73 8.93
CA LEU A 45 -0.06 4.60 9.75
C LEU A 45 -0.28 3.32 8.93
N TRP A 46 -0.43 3.48 7.61
CA TRP A 46 -0.58 2.42 6.63
C TRP A 46 0.75 1.99 5.98
N GLU A 47 1.85 2.69 6.27
CA GLU A 47 3.19 2.43 5.74
C GLU A 47 4.22 2.68 6.83
N LEU A 48 4.40 1.68 7.70
CA LEU A 48 5.38 1.70 8.78
C LEU A 48 6.80 1.49 8.21
N GLU A 49 7.36 2.53 7.57
CA GLU A 49 8.80 2.61 7.32
C GLU A 49 9.54 3.20 8.53
N ARG A 50 10.75 2.68 8.77
CA ARG A 50 11.65 3.13 9.84
C ARG A 50 12.27 4.51 9.54
N PRO A 51 12.43 5.39 10.55
CA PRO A 51 13.27 6.59 10.45
C PRO A 51 14.76 6.29 10.15
N ASP A 52 15.26 5.11 10.54
CA ASP A 52 16.68 4.72 10.53
C ASP A 52 17.10 3.81 9.36
N ALA A 53 16.22 3.53 8.39
CA ALA A 53 16.55 2.73 7.20
C ALA A 53 17.60 3.38 6.27
N ARG A 54 18.12 4.57 6.61
CA ARG A 54 19.33 5.15 6.00
C ARG A 54 20.37 5.47 7.06
N PRO A 55 21.66 5.13 6.85
CA PRO A 55 22.72 5.46 7.79
C PRO A 55 22.83 6.98 7.99
N ARG A 56 22.69 7.43 9.24
CA ARG A 56 22.85 8.82 9.69
C ARG A 56 24.24 9.36 9.36
N ALA A 57 24.40 10.14 8.30
CA ALA A 57 25.53 11.05 8.15
C ALA A 57 25.17 12.41 8.75
N LYS A 58 25.82 12.76 9.86
CA LYS A 58 25.52 13.93 10.73
C LYS A 58 25.74 15.32 10.10
N ASN A 59 25.82 15.47 8.78
CA ASN A 59 25.94 16.78 8.12
C ASN A 59 25.48 16.81 6.65
N ALA A 60 24.67 15.84 6.21
CA ALA A 60 24.09 15.92 4.87
C ALA A 60 22.89 16.86 4.88
N LYS A 61 22.99 17.99 4.17
CA LYS A 61 21.81 18.76 3.69
C LYS A 61 20.72 17.75 3.30
N ARG A 62 19.52 17.88 3.87
CA ARG A 62 18.34 17.07 3.56
C ARG A 62 18.18 17.00 2.04
N LYS A 63 18.74 15.97 1.39
CA LYS A 63 18.31 15.56 0.06
C LYS A 63 17.05 14.79 0.33
N SER A 64 15.90 15.43 0.12
CA SER A 64 14.59 14.81 0.31
C SER A 64 14.58 13.43 -0.35
N SER A 65 13.97 12.48 0.34
CA SER A 65 13.61 11.15 -0.18
C SER A 65 12.67 11.19 -1.40
N SER A 66 12.33 12.38 -1.90
CA SER A 66 11.37 12.69 -2.96
C SER A 66 11.69 12.11 -4.35
N LYS A 67 12.79 11.34 -4.50
CA LYS A 67 13.09 10.68 -5.79
C LYS A 67 12.41 9.33 -5.97
N ASN A 68 11.89 8.73 -4.91
CA ASN A 68 11.18 7.43 -4.96
C ASN A 68 9.71 7.53 -4.56
N GLU A 69 9.20 8.75 -4.34
CA GLU A 69 7.80 8.97 -3.98
C GLU A 69 6.92 8.81 -5.21
N LEU A 70 5.80 8.12 -5.02
CA LEU A 70 4.85 7.78 -6.05
C LEU A 70 4.05 9.04 -6.41
N SER A 71 4.26 9.54 -7.63
CA SER A 71 3.57 10.75 -8.09
C SER A 71 2.06 10.55 -8.16
N SER A 72 1.27 11.62 -7.97
CA SER A 72 -0.19 11.56 -8.11
C SER A 72 -0.62 11.06 -9.50
N GLN A 73 0.17 11.36 -10.54
CA GLN A 73 -0.08 10.84 -11.89
C GLN A 73 0.17 9.32 -11.97
N ALA A 74 1.20 8.81 -11.29
CA ALA A 74 1.46 7.38 -11.21
C ALA A 74 0.37 6.65 -10.41
N GLN A 75 -0.10 7.22 -9.29
CA GLN A 75 -1.21 6.65 -8.52
C GLN A 75 -2.51 6.56 -9.33
N ALA A 76 -2.88 7.64 -10.04
CA ALA A 76 -4.05 7.63 -10.92
C ALA A 76 -3.90 6.62 -12.08
N ALA A 77 -2.71 6.47 -12.64
CA ALA A 77 -2.43 5.50 -13.69
C ALA A 77 -2.53 4.05 -13.18
N MET A 78 -2.05 3.78 -11.97
CA MET A 78 -2.19 2.48 -11.31
C MET A 78 -3.66 2.15 -11.01
N ALA A 79 -4.43 3.09 -10.46
CA ALA A 79 -5.86 2.91 -10.20
C ALA A 79 -6.60 2.57 -11.50
N THR A 80 -6.36 3.35 -12.56
CA THR A 80 -6.91 3.08 -13.91
C THR A 80 -6.51 1.71 -14.43
N ALA A 81 -5.28 1.24 -14.16
CA ALA A 81 -4.82 -0.06 -14.60
C ALA A 81 -5.53 -1.22 -13.86
N LEU A 82 -5.81 -1.06 -12.57
CA LEU A 82 -6.60 -2.01 -11.80
C LEU A 82 -8.06 -2.05 -12.28
N THR A 83 -8.67 -0.89 -12.55
CA THR A 83 -10.03 -0.83 -13.12
C THR A 83 -10.12 -1.53 -14.47
N ARG A 84 -9.14 -1.31 -15.35
CA ARG A 84 -9.08 -2.02 -16.63
C ARG A 84 -8.91 -3.53 -16.46
N LEU A 85 -8.20 -3.98 -15.44
CA LEU A 85 -8.06 -5.39 -15.16
C LEU A 85 -9.38 -6.00 -14.68
N GLN A 86 -10.16 -5.28 -13.86
CA GLN A 86 -11.53 -5.68 -13.47
C GLN A 86 -12.43 -5.85 -14.70
N GLU A 87 -12.34 -4.93 -15.67
CA GLU A 87 -13.11 -5.01 -16.92
C GLU A 87 -12.67 -6.16 -17.84
N GLN A 88 -11.39 -6.52 -17.82
CA GLN A 88 -10.84 -7.60 -18.64
C GLN A 88 -11.16 -8.99 -18.08
N GLU A 89 -11.13 -9.14 -16.76
CA GLU A 89 -11.30 -10.40 -16.06
C GLU A 89 -12.41 -10.30 -14.98
N PRO A 90 -13.67 -9.99 -15.37
CA PRO A 90 -14.73 -9.65 -14.41
C PRO A 90 -15.07 -10.79 -13.45
N ASP A 91 -15.10 -12.03 -13.93
CA ASP A 91 -15.42 -13.20 -13.10
C ASP A 91 -14.35 -13.45 -12.02
N LEU A 92 -13.09 -13.22 -12.36
CA LEU A 92 -11.97 -13.40 -11.45
C LEU A 92 -11.85 -12.23 -10.48
N ALA A 93 -12.07 -11.00 -10.97
CA ALA A 93 -12.05 -9.79 -10.16
C ALA A 93 -13.17 -9.79 -9.11
N ALA A 94 -14.37 -10.24 -9.45
CA ALA A 94 -15.52 -10.29 -8.54
C ALA A 94 -15.26 -11.12 -7.27
N LEU A 95 -14.33 -12.09 -7.31
CA LEU A 95 -13.96 -12.89 -6.14
C LEU A 95 -13.17 -12.10 -5.07
N PHE A 96 -12.56 -10.97 -5.45
CA PHE A 96 -11.63 -10.21 -4.61
C PHE A 96 -11.96 -8.72 -4.57
N ASP A 97 -13.14 -8.33 -5.07
CA ASP A 97 -13.48 -6.91 -5.28
C ASP A 97 -13.86 -6.22 -3.97
N ASP A 98 -14.80 -6.83 -3.26
CA ASP A 98 -15.39 -6.31 -2.03
C ASP A 98 -14.80 -6.95 -0.78
N GLU A 99 -15.06 -6.31 0.36
CA GLU A 99 -14.68 -6.81 1.67
C GLU A 99 -15.29 -8.19 1.94
N VAL A 100 -14.46 -9.11 2.44
CA VAL A 100 -14.91 -10.43 2.89
C VAL A 100 -15.46 -10.30 4.31
N THR A 101 -16.78 -10.45 4.46
CA THR A 101 -17.48 -10.41 5.74
C THR A 101 -17.71 -11.81 6.31
N ASP A 102 -17.95 -11.91 7.62
CA ASP A 102 -18.27 -13.18 8.28
C ASP A 102 -19.60 -13.79 7.80
N ASP A 103 -20.48 -13.02 7.16
CA ASP A 103 -21.72 -13.54 6.55
C ASP A 103 -21.41 -14.40 5.32
N VAL A 104 -20.37 -14.05 4.56
CA VAL A 104 -19.94 -14.76 3.35
C VAL A 104 -18.90 -15.83 3.69
N ALA A 105 -18.03 -15.55 4.65
CA ALA A 105 -16.97 -16.44 5.10
C ALA A 105 -16.95 -16.50 6.64
N PRO A 106 -17.75 -17.37 7.27
CA PRO A 106 -17.84 -17.44 8.73
C PRO A 106 -16.49 -17.67 9.40
N GLY A 107 -16.11 -16.77 10.32
CA GLY A 107 -14.85 -16.83 11.08
C GLY A 107 -13.68 -16.09 10.43
N TYR A 108 -13.87 -15.51 9.25
CA TYR A 108 -12.83 -14.80 8.51
C TYR A 108 -12.21 -13.66 9.32
N SER A 109 -13.03 -12.84 10.00
CA SER A 109 -12.57 -11.70 10.81
C SER A 109 -11.67 -12.11 11.99
N THR A 110 -11.75 -13.38 12.41
CA THR A 110 -10.94 -13.93 13.51
C THR A 110 -9.63 -14.53 13.00
N GLU A 111 -9.64 -15.13 11.80
CA GLU A 111 -8.47 -15.81 11.23
C GLU A 111 -7.58 -14.88 10.41
N VAL A 112 -8.15 -13.91 9.70
CA VAL A 112 -7.44 -12.99 8.81
C VAL A 112 -7.15 -11.67 9.52
N PRO A 113 -5.89 -11.37 9.88
CA PRO A 113 -5.58 -10.21 10.72
C PRO A 113 -5.71 -8.86 10.01
N LEU A 114 -5.51 -8.83 8.69
CA LEU A 114 -5.54 -7.62 7.89
C LEU A 114 -6.34 -7.88 6.61
N PRO A 115 -7.67 -7.73 6.64
CA PRO A 115 -8.51 -7.85 5.46
C PRO A 115 -8.04 -6.91 4.34
N MET A 116 -8.08 -7.40 3.10
CA MET A 116 -7.71 -6.62 1.92
C MET A 116 -8.56 -7.06 0.74
N HIS A 117 -8.99 -6.09 -0.07
CA HIS A 117 -9.80 -6.31 -1.27
C HIS A 117 -9.53 -5.19 -2.29
N LEU A 118 -9.91 -5.41 -3.54
CA LEU A 118 -9.48 -4.58 -4.66
C LEU A 118 -10.04 -3.15 -4.61
N GLN A 119 -11.33 -2.99 -4.28
CA GLN A 119 -11.95 -1.65 -4.14
C GLN A 119 -11.23 -0.80 -3.09
N LEU A 120 -10.78 -1.40 -1.99
CA LEU A 120 -10.00 -0.68 -0.98
C LEU A 120 -8.67 -0.19 -1.56
N ILE A 121 -7.95 -1.03 -2.31
CA ILE A 121 -6.67 -0.64 -2.94
C ILE A 121 -6.87 0.47 -3.97
N ILE A 122 -7.91 0.37 -4.80
CA ILE A 122 -8.25 1.40 -5.79
C ILE A 122 -8.59 2.71 -5.08
N GLY A 123 -9.48 2.68 -4.09
CA GLY A 123 -9.82 3.86 -3.31
C GLY A 123 -8.61 4.49 -2.61
N ARG A 124 -7.68 3.67 -2.10
CA ARG A 124 -6.42 4.16 -1.51
C ARG A 124 -5.52 4.87 -2.53
N LEU A 125 -5.43 4.35 -3.77
CA LEU A 125 -4.69 5.01 -4.86
C LEU A 125 -5.33 6.34 -5.27
N GLU A 126 -6.66 6.37 -5.39
CA GLU A 126 -7.41 7.57 -5.79
C GLU A 126 -7.25 8.72 -4.79
N HIS A 127 -7.21 8.38 -3.50
CA HIS A 127 -7.01 9.33 -2.42
C HIS A 127 -5.53 9.50 -2.03
N GLN A 128 -4.59 8.99 -2.84
CA GLN A 128 -3.15 9.21 -2.70
C GLN A 128 -2.48 8.62 -1.44
N TYR A 129 -2.98 7.52 -0.88
CA TYR A 129 -2.45 6.96 0.37
C TYR A 129 -1.07 6.32 0.22
N TYR A 130 -0.72 5.84 -0.98
CA TYR A 130 0.51 5.09 -1.16
C TYR A 130 1.67 6.03 -1.51
N ARG A 131 2.71 6.02 -0.67
CA ARG A 131 3.94 6.77 -0.96
C ARG A 131 4.84 6.05 -1.95
N HIS A 132 4.80 4.72 -1.99
CA HIS A 132 5.67 3.89 -2.82
C HIS A 132 4.88 2.83 -3.59
N ALA A 133 5.34 2.51 -4.81
CA ALA A 133 4.72 1.46 -5.65
C ALA A 133 4.76 0.08 -4.97
N ASP A 134 5.80 -0.17 -4.18
CA ASP A 134 5.96 -1.43 -3.44
C ASP A 134 4.86 -1.62 -2.38
N ALA A 135 4.34 -0.54 -1.81
CA ALA A 135 3.23 -0.60 -0.85
C ALA A 135 1.93 -1.07 -1.54
N VAL A 136 1.67 -0.59 -2.76
CA VAL A 136 0.54 -1.06 -3.59
C VAL A 136 0.68 -2.55 -3.88
N ALA A 137 1.88 -2.99 -4.25
CA ALA A 137 2.16 -4.40 -4.53
C ALA A 137 2.03 -5.28 -3.27
N ALA A 138 2.39 -4.76 -2.08
CA ALA A 138 2.23 -5.46 -0.82
C ALA A 138 0.76 -5.68 -0.46
N ASP A 139 -0.09 -4.66 -0.62
CA ASP A 139 -1.54 -4.80 -0.39
C ASP A 139 -2.17 -5.75 -1.40
N LEU A 140 -1.76 -5.72 -2.67
CA LEU A 140 -2.18 -6.71 -3.66
C LEU A 140 -1.77 -8.13 -3.25
N ALA A 141 -0.55 -8.31 -2.72
CA ALA A 141 -0.08 -9.61 -2.23
C ALA A 141 -0.84 -10.10 -0.98
N LEU A 142 -1.38 -9.19 -0.15
CA LEU A 142 -2.23 -9.56 0.98
C LEU A 142 -3.53 -10.22 0.53
N ILE A 143 -4.12 -9.82 -0.60
CA ILE A 143 -5.33 -10.47 -1.13
C ILE A 143 -5.08 -11.98 -1.31
N ALA A 144 -3.99 -12.36 -1.98
CA ALA A 144 -3.64 -13.77 -2.17
C ALA A 144 -3.25 -14.46 -0.84
N SER A 145 -2.47 -13.78 0.01
CA SER A 145 -1.99 -14.35 1.28
C SER A 145 -3.15 -14.63 2.25
N ASN A 146 -4.11 -13.71 2.36
CA ASN A 146 -5.32 -13.88 3.17
C ASN A 146 -6.22 -14.97 2.61
N CYS A 147 -6.37 -15.01 1.28
CA CYS A 147 -7.13 -16.06 0.61
C CYS A 147 -6.53 -17.45 0.92
N GLU A 148 -5.21 -17.60 0.85
CA GLU A 148 -4.52 -18.85 1.18
C GLU A 148 -4.56 -19.19 2.67
N LEU A 149 -4.47 -18.19 3.54
CA LEU A 149 -4.55 -18.36 4.99
C LEU A 149 -5.89 -18.97 5.39
N PHE A 150 -6.98 -18.43 4.86
CA PHE A 150 -8.34 -18.87 5.20
C PHE A 150 -8.76 -20.13 4.43
N ASN A 151 -8.52 -20.18 3.11
CA ASN A 151 -9.04 -21.26 2.24
C ASN A 151 -8.08 -22.44 2.07
N ARG A 152 -6.83 -22.33 2.57
CA ARG A 152 -5.68 -23.21 2.29
C ARG A 152 -5.11 -23.04 0.88
N ALA A 153 -3.80 -23.20 0.75
CA ALA A 153 -3.07 -22.95 -0.49
C ALA A 153 -3.47 -23.85 -1.68
N ASP A 154 -4.06 -25.02 -1.40
CA ASP A 154 -4.53 -26.01 -2.37
C ASP A 154 -5.95 -25.75 -2.90
N ALA A 155 -6.68 -24.78 -2.32
CA ALA A 155 -8.02 -24.45 -2.78
C ALA A 155 -8.03 -23.79 -4.18
N PRO A 156 -9.06 -24.05 -5.01
CA PRO A 156 -9.20 -23.40 -6.32
C PRO A 156 -9.19 -21.87 -6.25
N ILE A 157 -9.88 -21.29 -5.26
CA ILE A 157 -9.93 -19.83 -5.04
C ILE A 157 -8.56 -19.24 -4.74
N SER A 158 -7.68 -19.98 -4.05
CA SER A 158 -6.31 -19.54 -3.78
C SER A 158 -5.44 -19.55 -5.04
N ALA A 159 -5.63 -20.53 -5.93
CA ALA A 159 -4.97 -20.51 -7.24
C ALA A 159 -5.44 -19.35 -8.11
N GLN A 160 -6.74 -19.05 -8.07
CA GLN A 160 -7.35 -17.89 -8.72
C GLN A 160 -6.77 -16.57 -8.15
N ALA A 161 -6.64 -16.46 -6.82
CA ALA A 161 -6.07 -15.29 -6.16
C ALA A 161 -4.63 -15.03 -6.60
N ARG A 162 -3.77 -16.05 -6.62
CA ARG A 162 -2.38 -15.92 -7.09
C ARG A 162 -2.30 -15.44 -8.54
N SER A 163 -3.14 -16.00 -9.42
CA SER A 163 -3.20 -15.60 -10.83
C SER A 163 -3.63 -14.14 -10.97
N PHE A 164 -4.72 -13.76 -10.30
CA PHE A 164 -5.27 -12.40 -10.33
C PHE A 164 -4.27 -11.37 -9.79
N VAL A 165 -3.69 -11.62 -8.62
CA VAL A 165 -2.71 -10.74 -7.99
C VAL A 165 -1.46 -10.60 -8.86
N GLY A 166 -0.99 -11.68 -9.50
CA GLY A 166 0.11 -11.63 -10.45
C GLY A 166 -0.16 -10.68 -11.62
N MET A 167 -1.38 -10.73 -12.18
CA MET A 167 -1.81 -9.82 -13.24
C MET A 167 -1.91 -8.37 -12.74
N ALA A 168 -2.48 -8.17 -11.55
CA ALA A 168 -2.66 -6.85 -10.93
C ALA A 168 -1.33 -6.17 -10.63
N VAL A 169 -0.39 -6.88 -9.99
CA VAL A 169 0.97 -6.37 -9.71
C VAL A 169 1.68 -5.99 -11.00
N ALA A 170 1.60 -6.84 -12.03
CA ALA A 170 2.19 -6.54 -13.32
C ALA A 170 1.53 -5.33 -14.00
N ALA A 171 0.22 -5.14 -13.85
CA ALA A 171 -0.51 -4.00 -14.38
C ALA A 171 -0.08 -2.68 -13.73
N VAL A 172 -0.02 -2.62 -12.39
CA VAL A 172 0.39 -1.41 -11.66
C VAL A 172 1.85 -1.04 -11.93
N GLN A 173 2.75 -2.03 -12.02
CA GLN A 173 4.15 -1.80 -12.37
C GLN A 173 4.32 -1.24 -13.78
N ARG A 174 3.58 -1.78 -14.76
CA ARG A 174 3.58 -1.25 -16.14
C ARG A 174 3.05 0.18 -16.18
N ALA A 175 1.97 0.46 -15.48
CA ALA A 175 1.37 1.80 -15.43
C ALA A 175 2.35 2.82 -14.82
N ALA A 176 3.00 2.47 -13.71
CA ALA A 176 4.02 3.29 -13.08
C ALA A 176 5.17 3.62 -14.04
N ALA A 177 5.74 2.59 -14.68
CA ALA A 177 6.86 2.74 -15.59
C ALA A 177 6.54 3.62 -16.80
N GLN A 178 5.30 3.56 -17.32
CA GLN A 178 4.85 4.40 -18.42
C GLN A 178 4.81 5.89 -18.04
N VAL A 179 4.35 6.21 -16.82
CA VAL A 179 4.31 7.60 -16.32
C VAL A 179 5.72 8.14 -16.15
N GLU A 180 6.64 7.37 -15.57
CA GLU A 180 8.04 7.76 -15.41
C GLU A 180 8.74 7.99 -16.75
N ALA A 181 8.50 7.11 -17.73
CA ALA A 181 9.05 7.26 -19.08
C ALA A 181 8.51 8.51 -19.81
N ALA A 182 7.25 8.89 -19.57
CA ALA A 182 6.65 10.09 -20.13
C ALA A 182 7.19 11.38 -19.47
N GLY A 183 7.45 11.36 -18.16
CA GLY A 183 8.05 12.47 -17.41
C GLY A 183 9.48 12.77 -17.87
N GLY A 184 10.29 11.73 -18.11
CA GLY A 184 11.68 11.88 -18.56
C GLY A 184 11.83 12.47 -19.97
N LYS A 185 10.85 12.28 -20.85
CA LYS A 185 10.85 12.86 -22.21
C LYS A 185 10.54 14.37 -22.21
N ARG A 186 9.71 14.85 -21.28
CA ARG A 186 9.33 16.27 -21.17
C ARG A 186 10.45 17.17 -20.61
N GLN A 187 11.41 16.61 -19.87
CA GLN A 187 12.52 17.38 -19.28
C GLN A 187 13.75 17.52 -20.21
N ARG A 188 13.75 16.86 -21.38
CA ARG A 188 14.88 16.84 -22.33
C ARG A 188 14.59 17.59 -23.64
N ALA A 189 13.42 18.22 -23.77
CA ALA A 189 13.02 19.06 -24.89
C ALA A 189 13.09 20.54 -24.46
#